data_AF-A0A0A8S2X2-F1
#
_entry.id   AF-A0A0A8S2X2-F1
#
_cell.length_a   1.000
_cell.length_b   1.000
_cell.length_c   1.000
_cell.angle_alpha   90.00
_cell.angle_beta   90.00
_cell.angle_gamma   90.00
#
_symmetry.space_group_name_H-M   'P 1'
#
loop_
_entity.id
_entity.type
_entity.pdbx_description
1 polymer ?
#
loop_
_entity_poly.entity_id
_entity_poly.type
_entity_poly.pdbx_seq_one_letter_code
_entity_poly.pdbx_strand_id
1 'polypeptide(L)' 'MSIDTAHRLRRLADTLAGWRELWRDFTGESAYDHYVERHEREHPDHAPMSAREFWRWRADFDEQNVSTGCC' A
#
# COMPACT_ATOMS: atom_id res chain seq x y z
N MET A 1 30.35 19.15 17.63
CA MET A 1 29.23 19.70 16.85
C MET A 1 29.15 19.01 15.47
N SER A 2 29.05 17.68 15.43
CA SER A 2 29.05 16.87 14.19
C SER A 2 28.08 15.68 14.29
N ILE A 3 27.99 15.09 15.49
CA ILE A 3 26.98 14.08 15.87
C ILE A 3 25.54 14.63 15.72
N ASP A 4 25.33 15.91 16.05
CA ASP A 4 24.02 16.58 15.95
C ASP A 4 23.50 16.65 14.51
N THR A 5 24.39 16.86 13.54
CA THR A 5 24.03 16.95 12.12
C THR A 5 23.66 15.59 11.56
N ALA A 6 24.44 14.55 11.87
CA ALA A 6 24.15 13.18 11.46
C ALA A 6 22.81 12.69 12.02
N HIS A 7 22.52 12.99 13.28
CA HIS A 7 21.25 12.62 13.92
C HIS A 7 20.06 13.38 13.33
N ARG A 8 20.22 14.67 13.01
CA ARG A 8 19.18 15.47 12.34
C ARG A 8 18.87 14.97 10.94
N LEU A 9 19.90 14.63 10.16
CA LEU A 9 19.73 14.06 8.82
C LEU A 9 19.02 12.71 8.87
N ARG A 10 19.36 11.84 9.83
CA ARG A 10 18.65 10.57 10.05
C ARG A 10 17.18 10.80 10.33
N ARG A 11 16.85 11.70 11.27
CA ARG A 11 15.45 12.02 11.62
C ARG A 11 14.65 12.59 10.44
N LEU A 12 15.29 13.40 9.59
CA LEU A 12 14.66 13.93 8.37
C LEU A 12 14.41 12.81 7.35
N ALA A 13 15.38 11.91 7.15
CA ALA A 13 15.21 10.76 6.29
C ALA A 13 14.08 9.84 6.78
N ASP A 14 14.01 9.57 8.08
CA ASP A 14 12.95 8.75 8.69
C ASP A 14 11.57 9.41 8.52
N THR A 15 11.49 10.74 8.69
CA THR A 15 10.26 11.51 8.48
C THR A 15 9.80 11.45 7.02
N LEU A 16 10.73 11.61 6.07
CA LEU A 16 10.41 11.53 4.63
C LEU A 16 9.99 10.12 4.22
N ALA A 17 10.60 9.09 4.78
CA ALA A 17 10.21 7.71 4.55
C ALA A 17 8.77 7.45 5.02
N GLY A 18 8.43 7.87 6.23
CA GLY A 18 7.06 7.74 6.75
C GLY A 18 6.02 8.53 5.95
N TRP A 19 6.36 9.75 5.49
CA TRP A 19 5.49 10.51 4.59
C TRP A 19 5.27 9.80 3.25
N ARG A 20 6.31 9.15 2.71
CA ARG A 20 6.21 8.41 1.44
C ARG A 20 5.34 7.17 1.57
N GLU A 21 5.46 6.45 2.67
CA GLU A 21 4.63 5.30 2.98
C GLU A 21 3.15 5.71 3.10
N LEU A 22 2.87 6.76 3.87
CA LEU A 22 1.52 7.33 3.96
C LEU A 22 0.96 7.73 2.59
N TRP A 23 1.80 8.32 1.73
CA TRP A 23 1.38 8.71 0.39
C TRP A 23 1.07 7.50 -0.50
N ARG A 24 1.85 6.41 -0.38
CA ARG A 24 1.60 5.14 -1.08
C ARG A 24 0.28 4.49 -0.63
N ASP A 25 -0.01 4.53 0.67
CA ASP A 25 -1.29 4.06 1.19
C ASP A 25 -2.45 4.91 0.65
N PHE A 26 -2.29 6.23 0.69
CA PHE A 26 -3.32 7.17 0.23
C PHE A 26 -3.63 7.02 -1.27
N THR A 27 -2.62 6.80 -2.09
CA THR A 27 -2.80 6.58 -3.54
C THR A 27 -3.11 5.16 -3.93
N GLY A 28 -3.11 4.25 -2.96
CA GLY A 28 -3.34 2.84 -3.18
C GLY A 28 -2.15 2.13 -3.82
N GLU A 29 -0.98 2.75 -3.98
CA GLU A 29 0.24 2.06 -4.46
C GLU A 29 0.62 0.85 -3.59
N SER A 30 0.28 0.87 -2.30
CA SER A 30 0.49 -0.24 -1.36
C SER A 30 -0.64 -1.28 -1.35
N ALA A 31 -1.69 -1.11 -2.16
CA ALA A 31 -2.86 -1.98 -2.10
C ALA A 31 -2.54 -3.46 -2.38
N TYR A 32 -1.55 -3.73 -3.24
CA TYR A 32 -1.09 -5.08 -3.49
C TYR A 32 -0.36 -5.68 -2.28
N ASP A 33 0.52 -4.89 -1.65
CA ASP A 33 1.27 -5.33 -0.46
C ASP A 33 0.30 -5.70 0.68
N HIS A 34 -0.70 -4.85 0.94
CA HIS A 34 -1.78 -5.12 1.91
C HIS A 34 -2.62 -6.35 1.53
N TYR A 35 -2.88 -6.57 0.23
CA TYR A 35 -3.57 -7.77 -0.25
C TYR A 35 -2.77 -9.03 0.05
N VAL A 36 -1.46 -9.03 -0.24
CA VAL A 36 -0.59 -10.19 0.02
C VAL A 36 -0.50 -10.47 1.51
N GLU A 37 -0.25 -9.46 2.35
CA GLU A 37 -0.17 -9.65 3.81
C GLU A 37 -1.47 -10.25 4.36
N ARG A 38 -2.61 -9.75 3.90
CA ARG A 38 -3.92 -10.29 4.28
C ARG A 38 -4.10 -11.72 3.78
N HIS A 39 -3.73 -12.00 2.54
CA HIS A 39 -3.87 -13.31 1.91
C HIS A 39 -2.99 -14.35 2.57
N GLU A 40 -1.74 -14.02 2.93
CA GLU A 40 -0.85 -14.91 3.68
C GLU A 40 -1.40 -15.22 5.08
N ARG A 41 -2.02 -14.24 5.74
CA ARG A 41 -2.63 -14.41 7.06
C ARG A 41 -3.91 -15.26 7.00
N GLU A 42 -4.75 -15.07 5.99
CA GLU A 42 -6.07 -15.72 5.87
C GLU A 42 -5.99 -17.07 5.13
N HIS A 43 -5.03 -17.22 4.21
CA HIS A 43 -4.88 -18.37 3.32
C HIS A 43 -3.41 -18.79 3.19
N PRO A 44 -2.79 -19.31 4.27
CA PRO A 44 -1.39 -19.73 4.25
C PRO A 44 -1.11 -20.87 3.26
N ASP A 45 -2.12 -21.68 2.91
CA ASP A 45 -2.00 -22.83 2.02
C ASP A 45 -2.13 -22.48 0.52
N HIS A 46 -2.41 -21.22 0.18
CA HIS A 46 -2.67 -20.80 -1.20
C HIS A 46 -1.79 -19.62 -1.59
N ALA A 47 -1.14 -19.69 -2.76
CA ALA A 47 -0.35 -18.57 -3.27
C ALA A 47 -1.24 -17.35 -3.59
N PRO A 48 -0.80 -16.11 -3.29
CA PRO A 48 -1.53 -14.91 -3.68
C PRO A 48 -1.56 -14.77 -5.21
N MET A 49 -2.53 -14.01 -5.72
CA MET A 49 -2.55 -13.60 -7.12
C MET A 49 -1.32 -12.76 -7.47
N SER A 50 -0.90 -12.79 -8.73
CA SER A 50 0.16 -11.88 -9.18
C SER A 50 -0.31 -10.42 -9.14
N ALA A 51 0.62 -9.47 -9.01
CA ALA A 51 0.30 -8.05 -8.98
C ALA A 51 -0.55 -7.59 -10.18
N ARG A 52 -0.23 -8.09 -11.37
CA ARG A 52 -0.99 -7.74 -12.59
C ARG A 52 -2.44 -8.23 -12.53
N GLU A 53 -2.65 -9.44 -12.02
CA GLU A 53 -3.99 -10.01 -11.88
C GLU A 53 -4.79 -9.28 -10.82
N PHE A 54 -4.16 -8.93 -9.71
CA PHE A 54 -4.77 -8.10 -8.66
C PHE A 54 -5.26 -6.76 -9.21
N TRP A 55 -4.41 -6.04 -9.97
CA TRP A 55 -4.80 -4.75 -10.53
C TRP A 55 -5.94 -4.84 -11.54
N ARG A 56 -5.94 -5.88 -12.37
CA ARG A 56 -7.05 -6.13 -13.30
C ARG A 56 -8.34 -6.45 -12.54
N TRP A 57 -8.29 -7.38 -11.59
CA TRP A 57 -9.44 -7.75 -10.76
C TRP A 57 -9.98 -6.55 -10.00
N ARG A 58 -9.11 -5.68 -9.47
CA ARG A 58 -9.51 -4.46 -8.78
C ARG A 58 -10.22 -3.47 -9.71
N ALA A 59 -9.69 -3.24 -10.92
CA ALA A 59 -10.37 -2.38 -11.90
C ALA A 59 -11.74 -2.95 -12.28
N ASP A 60 -11.83 -4.25 -12.54
CA ASP A 60 -13.10 -4.94 -12.84
C ASP A 60 -14.09 -4.83 -11.67
N PHE A 61 -13.59 -4.95 -10.44
CA PHE A 61 -14.38 -4.80 -9.21
C PHE A 61 -14.88 -3.37 -9.05
N ASP A 62 -14.04 -2.37 -9.26
CA ASP A 62 -14.41 -0.95 -9.13
C ASP A 62 -15.46 -0.57 -10.18
N GLU A 63 -15.37 -1.08 -11.41
CA GLU A 63 -16.38 -0.89 -12.46
C GLU A 63 -17.73 -1.54 -12.11
N GLN A 64 -17.71 -2.75 -11.56
CA GLN A 64 -18.92 -3.49 -11.21
C GLN A 64 -19.56 -3.04 -9.89
N ASN A 65 -18.75 -2.50 -8.98
CA ASN A 65 -19.18 -1.99 -7.67
C ASN A 65 -19.24 -0.47 -7.63
N VAL A 66 -19.42 0.19 -8.79
CA VAL A 66 -19.94 1.55 -8.81
C VAL A 66 -21.37 1.48 -8.29
N SER A 67 -21.55 1.69 -6.99
CA SER A 67 -22.88 2.00 -6.46
C SER A 67 -23.26 3.35 -7.05
N THR A 68 -23.97 3.35 -8.19
CA THR A 68 -24.76 4.52 -8.60
C THR A 68 -25.75 4.75 -7.46
N GLY A 69 -25.39 5.64 -6.53
CA GLY A 69 -26.25 5.99 -5.42
C GLY A 69 -27.61 6.39 -5.97
N CYS A 70 -28.61 5.55 -5.74
CA CYS A 70 -29.99 5.91 -6.01
C CYS A 70 -30.46 6.71 -4.80
N CYS A 71 -30.34 8.03 -4.91
CA CYS A 71 -31.15 9.06 -4.25
C CYS A 71 -31.33 10.20 -5.25
#